data_AF-A0AAD6UXR0-F1
#
_entry.id   AF-A0AAD6UXR0-F1
#
_cell.length_a   1.000
_cell.length_b   1.000
_cell.length_c   1.000
_cell.angle_alpha   90.00
_cell.angle_beta   90.00
_cell.angle_gamma   90.00
#
_symmetry.space_group_name_H-M   'P 1'
#
loop_
_entity.id
_entity.type
_entity.pdbx_description
1 polymer ?
#
loop_
_entity_poly.entity_id
_entity_poly.type
_entity_poly.pdbx_seq_one_letter_code
_entity_poly.pdbx_strand_id
1 'polypeptide(L)'
;MLGAAASLLNIKVVILDAGEHAPAKQVLSPLSTKYAHFDGLFSDPAKIKELAQKVDVLTVEIEHVDADALAEAGCEVHPRPSTIKLIQDKFAQKQHLKTRGCPVSDFITVESTVESIHNAATTLGLPLMLKSRTLAYDGRGNFVVRDVSQVPEALAMLGNRPLYAEKWVPFTHEIAVMVVRSTSGQVKAYPVVETVHKENICHLVFAPLRSRDATLSRRAQIVAEAAVKTFEGAGVFGVEMFLMDDGGLYINEIAPRPHNSGHYTIEACETSQYENHLRAILSLPLGSTALKVPSCAMLNIIGLSSSMAEIKALTDVALTVSGASVHLYGKAECRKGRKMGHITIVAESDAQLRSRLRILLDALPSSPVTETDLYAPIPPGPGSGFSSVHPLVGVIMGSDSDLPVMLPAAGILDRFDIPYELTIVSAHRTPDRLVEYARSATARGLRTIIAGAGGAAHLPGMVAAMTALPVIGVPVKGSSLDGVDSLHSIVQMPRGIPVATVAINNGTNAGLLAVRILAAGMPRLVDAMDNYLKDLETEVLGKVEQLKKVGWENYSVKK
;
A
#
# COMPACT_ATOMS: atom_id res chain seq x y z
N MET A 1 19.09 -8.24 2.12
CA MET A 1 18.71 -6.89 1.63
C MET A 1 19.51 -5.77 2.29
N LEU A 2 19.66 -5.74 3.62
CA LEU A 2 20.53 -4.75 4.30
C LEU A 2 21.94 -4.68 3.70
N GLY A 3 22.58 -5.85 3.46
CA GLY A 3 23.91 -5.89 2.83
C GLY A 3 23.97 -5.26 1.44
N ALA A 4 22.91 -5.41 0.62
CA ALA A 4 22.85 -4.79 -0.71
C ALA A 4 22.79 -3.26 -0.60
N ALA A 5 21.96 -2.72 0.30
CA ALA A 5 21.88 -1.28 0.56
C ALA A 5 23.19 -0.73 1.16
N ALA A 6 23.85 -1.50 2.04
CA ALA A 6 25.13 -1.13 2.63
C ALA A 6 26.25 -1.01 1.59
N SER A 7 26.29 -1.92 0.62
CA SER A 7 27.26 -1.89 -0.48
C SER A 7 27.20 -0.58 -1.28
N LEU A 8 25.99 -0.10 -1.59
CA LEU A 8 25.79 1.18 -2.31
C LEU A 8 26.31 2.40 -1.55
N LEU A 9 26.33 2.34 -0.22
CA LEU A 9 26.84 3.41 0.66
C LEU A 9 28.30 3.19 1.07
N ASN A 10 28.97 2.16 0.54
CA ASN A 10 30.32 1.74 0.96
C ASN A 10 30.42 1.48 2.48
N ILE A 11 29.36 0.96 3.08
CA ILE A 11 29.32 0.56 4.48
C ILE A 11 29.85 -0.86 4.62
N LYS A 12 30.83 -1.03 5.50
CA LYS A 12 31.44 -2.32 5.83
C LYS A 12 30.51 -3.10 6.76
N VAL A 13 30.14 -4.32 6.39
CA VAL A 13 29.24 -5.17 7.18
C VAL A 13 29.90 -6.52 7.47
N VAL A 14 29.80 -6.96 8.73
CA VAL A 14 30.18 -8.30 9.17
C VAL A 14 28.92 -8.98 9.70
N ILE A 15 28.72 -10.24 9.32
CA ILE A 15 27.45 -10.97 9.52
C ILE A 15 27.72 -12.15 10.45
N LEU A 16 26.82 -12.36 11.42
CA LEU A 16 26.70 -13.59 12.20
C LEU A 16 25.39 -14.27 11.83
N ASP A 17 25.49 -15.46 11.24
CA ASP A 17 24.34 -16.32 10.94
C ASP A 17 24.79 -17.78 10.87
N ALA A 18 23.87 -18.73 10.97
CA ALA A 18 24.17 -20.15 10.88
C ALA A 18 24.18 -20.61 9.41
N GLY A 19 25.23 -21.35 9.04
CA GLY A 19 25.49 -21.84 7.70
C GLY A 19 26.39 -20.89 6.90
N GLU A 20 27.37 -21.45 6.19
CA GLU A 20 28.31 -20.70 5.35
C GLU A 20 27.60 -19.93 4.22
N HIS A 21 26.49 -20.47 3.73
CA HIS A 21 25.70 -19.90 2.63
C HIS A 21 24.38 -19.28 3.10
N ALA A 22 24.33 -18.75 4.32
CA ALA A 22 23.17 -17.98 4.77
C ALA A 22 22.90 -16.80 3.81
N PRO A 23 21.63 -16.44 3.53
CA PRO A 23 21.25 -15.38 2.58
C PRO A 23 22.07 -14.09 2.67
N ALA A 24 22.30 -13.59 3.88
CA ALA A 24 23.02 -12.35 4.08
C ALA A 24 24.52 -12.47 3.70
N LYS A 25 25.14 -13.63 3.93
CA LYS A 25 26.56 -13.91 3.63
C LYS A 25 26.85 -14.05 2.13
N GLN A 26 25.82 -14.25 1.30
CA GLN A 26 25.98 -14.44 -0.15
C GLN A 26 26.23 -13.14 -0.91
N VAL A 27 25.81 -11.99 -0.36
CA VAL A 27 25.80 -10.70 -1.08
C VAL A 27 27.08 -9.90 -0.87
N LEU A 28 27.73 -10.07 0.27
CA LEU A 28 28.91 -9.31 0.64
C LEU A 28 30.13 -10.23 0.75
N SER A 29 31.18 -9.89 0.02
CA SER A 29 32.47 -10.55 0.20
C SER A 29 33.14 -10.05 1.49
N PRO A 30 33.77 -10.94 2.28
CA PRO A 30 34.59 -10.51 3.41
C PRO A 30 35.68 -9.53 2.99
N LEU A 31 35.86 -8.45 3.76
CA LEU A 31 36.87 -7.43 3.47
C LEU A 31 38.31 -7.93 3.66
N SER A 32 38.49 -8.86 4.59
CA SER A 32 39.74 -9.58 4.86
C SER A 32 39.44 -10.77 5.79
N THR A 33 40.43 -11.62 6.03
CA THR A 33 40.33 -12.72 7.02
C THR A 33 39.96 -12.22 8.42
N LYS A 34 40.40 -11.02 8.81
CA LYS A 34 40.06 -10.40 10.10
C LYS A 34 38.55 -10.11 10.21
N TYR A 35 37.92 -9.68 9.12
CA TYR A 35 36.51 -9.31 9.03
C TYR A 35 35.66 -10.36 8.28
N ALA A 36 36.04 -11.64 8.41
CA ALA A 36 35.23 -12.75 7.92
C ALA A 36 33.86 -12.77 8.61
N HIS A 37 32.83 -13.18 7.86
CA HIS A 37 31.53 -13.49 8.43
C HIS A 37 31.64 -14.67 9.40
N PHE A 38 30.86 -14.63 10.48
CA PHE A 38 30.87 -15.64 11.52
C PHE A 38 29.79 -16.69 11.26
N ASP A 39 30.17 -17.95 11.44
CA ASP A 39 29.23 -19.05 11.51
C ASP A 39 28.81 -19.31 12.96
N GLY A 40 27.50 -19.30 13.20
CA GLY A 40 26.95 -19.52 14.52
C GLY A 40 25.54 -18.96 14.67
N LEU A 41 24.86 -19.39 15.74
CA LEU A 41 23.54 -18.87 16.06
C LEU A 41 23.66 -17.44 16.61
N PHE A 42 22.84 -16.53 16.10
CA PHE A 42 22.68 -15.17 16.65
C PHE A 42 21.97 -15.15 18.02
N SER A 43 21.60 -16.31 18.55
CA SER A 43 21.12 -16.51 19.93
C SER A 43 22.23 -17.00 20.87
N ASP A 44 23.46 -17.21 20.38
CA ASP A 44 24.61 -17.61 21.21
C ASP A 44 25.34 -16.37 21.73
N PRO A 45 25.35 -16.13 23.06
CA PRO A 45 26.02 -14.97 23.66
C PRO A 45 27.50 -14.86 23.33
N ALA A 46 28.22 -16.00 23.22
CA ALA A 46 29.63 -16.00 22.89
C ALA A 46 29.87 -15.48 21.47
N LYS A 47 29.03 -15.90 20.52
CA LYS A 47 29.10 -15.45 19.12
C LYS A 47 28.72 -13.98 18.95
N ILE A 48 27.72 -13.51 19.69
CA ILE A 48 27.36 -12.08 19.72
C ILE A 48 28.56 -11.25 20.19
N LYS A 49 29.22 -11.67 21.27
CA LYS A 49 30.40 -10.99 21.82
C LYS A 49 31.61 -11.02 20.86
N GLU A 50 31.86 -12.15 20.19
CA GLU A 50 32.90 -12.28 19.16
C GLU A 50 32.68 -11.30 18.00
N LEU A 51 31.44 -11.16 17.53
CA LEU A 51 31.09 -10.21 16.47
C LEU A 51 31.26 -8.76 16.96
N ALA A 52 30.76 -8.45 18.15
CA ALA A 52 30.80 -7.11 18.74
C ALA A 52 32.22 -6.55 18.89
N GLN A 53 33.21 -7.40 19.15
CA GLN A 53 34.63 -7.00 19.22
C GLN A 53 35.21 -6.51 17.88
N LYS A 54 34.52 -6.73 16.75
CA LYS A 54 35.00 -6.39 15.40
C LYS A 54 34.23 -5.26 14.73
N VAL A 55 33.18 -4.74 15.35
CA VAL A 55 32.29 -3.75 14.75
C VAL A 55 32.11 -2.55 15.67
N ASP A 56 31.87 -1.38 15.08
CA ASP A 56 31.58 -0.15 15.82
C ASP A 56 30.11 -0.09 16.27
N VAL A 57 29.21 -0.57 15.39
CA VAL A 57 27.76 -0.61 15.59
C VAL A 57 27.24 -2.00 15.27
N LEU A 58 26.36 -2.51 16.13
CA LEU A 58 25.68 -3.78 15.98
C LEU A 58 24.17 -3.55 15.76
N THR A 59 23.59 -4.27 14.81
CA THR A 59 22.14 -4.29 14.57
C THR A 59 21.66 -5.72 14.38
N VAL A 60 20.34 -5.92 14.44
CA VAL A 60 19.70 -7.23 14.32
C VAL A 60 18.68 -7.23 13.17
N GLU A 61 18.70 -8.30 12.37
CA GLU A 61 17.69 -8.51 11.32
C GLU A 61 16.41 -9.13 11.88
N ILE A 62 16.50 -9.84 13.01
CA ILE A 62 15.38 -10.52 13.67
C ILE A 62 15.42 -10.30 15.17
N GLU A 63 14.24 -10.27 15.78
CA GLU A 63 14.05 -10.03 17.21
C GLU A 63 14.28 -11.27 18.05
N HIS A 64 14.54 -12.46 17.48
CA HIS A 64 14.80 -13.70 18.23
C HIS A 64 16.29 -13.86 18.60
N VAL A 65 16.87 -12.81 19.16
CA VAL A 65 18.26 -12.70 19.61
C VAL A 65 18.34 -12.65 21.13
N ASP A 66 19.51 -12.94 21.71
CA ASP A 66 19.72 -12.76 23.15
C ASP A 66 19.91 -11.27 23.46
N ALA A 67 18.87 -10.63 23.98
CA ALA A 67 18.88 -9.20 24.29
C ALA A 67 19.81 -8.84 25.47
N ASP A 68 20.04 -9.77 26.39
CA ASP A 68 20.93 -9.54 27.53
C ASP A 68 22.40 -9.61 27.07
N ALA A 69 22.73 -10.58 26.21
CA ALA A 69 24.04 -10.65 25.57
C ALA A 69 24.34 -9.40 24.70
N LEU A 70 23.32 -8.87 24.01
CA LEU A 70 23.45 -7.62 23.25
C LEU A 70 23.71 -6.41 24.17
N ALA A 71 23.12 -6.36 25.36
CA ALA A 71 23.39 -5.31 26.34
C ALA A 71 24.84 -5.34 26.86
N GLU A 72 25.43 -6.53 26.94
CA GLU A 72 26.81 -6.77 27.38
C GLU A 72 27.84 -6.78 26.24
N ALA A 73 27.42 -6.54 24.99
CA ALA A 73 28.25 -6.67 23.79
C ALA A 73 29.45 -5.70 23.76
N GLY A 74 29.38 -4.57 24.46
CA GLY A 74 30.48 -3.60 24.58
C GLY A 74 30.66 -2.66 23.37
N CYS A 75 29.73 -2.66 22.41
CA CYS A 75 29.66 -1.71 21.29
C CYS A 75 28.28 -1.03 21.25
N GLU A 76 28.07 -0.09 20.33
CA GLU A 76 26.76 0.55 20.15
C GLU A 76 25.77 -0.44 19.50
N VAL A 77 24.59 -0.63 20.11
CA VAL A 77 23.58 -1.57 19.62
C VAL A 77 22.27 -0.85 19.29
N HIS A 78 21.75 -1.12 18.09
CA HIS A 78 20.53 -0.52 17.57
C HIS A 78 19.58 -1.55 16.94
N PRO A 79 18.25 -1.49 17.22
CA PRO A 79 17.62 -0.72 18.31
C PRO A 79 18.21 -1.07 19.69
N ARG A 80 17.90 -0.29 20.73
CA ARG A 80 18.48 -0.56 22.05
C ARG A 80 18.11 -1.97 22.52
N PRO A 81 19.01 -2.72 23.18
CA PRO A 81 18.70 -4.05 23.69
C PRO A 81 17.48 -4.09 24.61
N SER A 82 17.26 -3.04 25.41
CA SER A 82 16.04 -2.85 26.21
C SER A 82 14.77 -2.80 25.38
N THR A 83 14.81 -2.15 24.21
CA THR A 83 13.69 -2.09 23.26
C THR A 83 13.44 -3.46 22.63
N ILE A 84 14.49 -4.18 22.23
CA ILE A 84 14.37 -5.55 21.71
C ILE A 84 13.71 -6.45 22.77
N LYS A 85 14.21 -6.44 24.01
CA LYS A 85 13.69 -7.24 25.12
C LYS A 85 12.23 -6.92 25.44
N LEU A 86 11.85 -5.65 25.45
CA LEU A 86 10.48 -5.21 25.66
C LEU A 86 9.54 -5.71 24.56
N ILE A 87 9.98 -5.68 23.31
CA ILE A 87 9.17 -6.05 22.14
C ILE A 87 9.06 -7.57 21.96
N GLN A 88 10.08 -8.33 22.39
CA GLN A 88 10.05 -9.80 22.40
C GLN A 88 8.88 -10.36 23.23
N ASP A 89 8.46 -9.65 24.28
CA ASP A 89 7.25 -9.97 25.06
C ASP A 89 6.07 -9.12 24.57
N LYS A 90 5.17 -9.75 23.81
CA LYS A 90 3.99 -9.11 23.20
C LYS A 90 3.03 -8.51 24.23
N PHE A 91 2.93 -9.10 25.42
CA PHE A 91 2.13 -8.52 26.50
C PHE A 91 2.81 -7.27 27.07
N ALA A 92 4.12 -7.33 27.33
CA ALA A 92 4.88 -6.19 27.82
C ALA A 92 4.88 -5.03 26.81
N GLN A 93 5.01 -5.32 25.51
CA GLN A 93 4.86 -4.34 24.44
C GLN A 93 3.50 -3.64 24.51
N LYS A 94 2.39 -4.40 24.61
CA LYS A 94 1.05 -3.80 24.70
C LYS A 94 0.86 -2.99 25.97
N GLN A 95 1.38 -3.45 27.11
CA GLN A 95 1.34 -2.69 28.35
C GLN A 95 2.10 -1.37 28.22
N HIS A 96 3.30 -1.39 27.65
CA HIS A 96 4.07 -0.18 27.34
C HIS A 96 3.28 0.77 26.46
N LEU A 97 2.73 0.30 25.32
CA LEU A 97 1.93 1.12 24.41
C LEU A 97 0.69 1.71 25.10
N LYS A 98 -0.08 0.90 25.84
CA LYS A 98 -1.29 1.33 26.55
C LYS A 98 -0.99 2.42 27.58
N THR A 99 0.06 2.25 28.38
CA THR A 99 0.47 3.26 29.39
C THR A 99 0.94 4.58 28.78
N ARG A 100 1.29 4.59 27.48
CA ARG A 100 1.66 5.80 26.73
C ARG A 100 0.54 6.33 25.83
N GLY A 101 -0.68 5.86 26.03
CA GLY A 101 -1.86 6.35 25.31
C GLY A 101 -1.91 5.92 23.85
N CYS A 102 -1.11 4.93 23.44
CA CYS A 102 -1.23 4.35 22.11
C CYS A 102 -2.48 3.46 22.06
N PRO A 103 -3.26 3.51 20.96
CA PRO A 103 -4.49 2.74 20.87
C PRO A 103 -4.15 1.27 20.64
N VAL A 104 -4.52 0.41 21.57
CA VAL A 104 -4.38 -1.05 21.48
C VAL A 104 -5.71 -1.70 21.86
N SER A 105 -5.95 -2.91 21.35
CA SER A 105 -7.09 -3.74 21.76
C SER A 105 -7.10 -3.99 23.27
N ASP A 106 -8.26 -4.31 23.85
CA ASP A 106 -8.31 -4.76 25.24
C ASP A 106 -7.56 -6.09 25.39
N PHE A 107 -6.75 -6.21 26.45
CA PHE A 107 -5.94 -7.38 26.73
C PHE A 107 -5.78 -7.58 28.24
N ILE A 108 -5.61 -8.84 28.65
CA ILE A 108 -5.38 -9.26 30.03
C ILE A 108 -4.35 -10.39 30.09
N THR A 109 -3.67 -10.52 31.22
CA THR A 109 -2.83 -11.69 31.50
C THR A 109 -3.71 -12.91 31.75
N VAL A 110 -3.25 -14.08 31.35
CA VAL A 110 -3.90 -15.36 31.66
C VAL A 110 -2.86 -16.39 32.06
N GLU A 111 -3.22 -17.24 33.01
CA GLU A 111 -2.48 -18.46 33.29
C GLU A 111 -2.86 -19.52 32.25
N SER A 112 -1.97 -20.48 32.00
CA SER A 112 -2.22 -21.60 31.08
C SER A 112 -3.13 -22.67 31.72
N THR A 113 -4.28 -22.24 32.22
CA THR A 113 -5.30 -23.06 32.90
C THR A 113 -6.68 -22.79 32.30
N VAL A 114 -7.54 -23.82 32.32
CA VAL A 114 -8.90 -23.72 31.77
C VAL A 114 -9.70 -22.61 32.46
N GLU A 115 -9.59 -22.54 33.80
CA GLU A 115 -10.29 -21.53 34.60
C GLU A 115 -9.85 -20.10 34.26
N SER A 116 -8.54 -19.85 34.15
CA SER A 116 -8.03 -18.51 33.83
C SER A 116 -8.50 -18.04 32.45
N ILE A 117 -8.52 -18.95 31.46
CA ILE A 117 -9.01 -18.65 30.11
C ILE A 117 -10.54 -18.46 30.09
N HIS A 118 -11.29 -19.24 30.87
CA HIS A 118 -12.74 -19.01 31.03
C HIS A 118 -13.04 -17.63 31.62
N ASN A 119 -12.32 -17.24 32.67
CA ASN A 119 -12.45 -15.91 33.28
C ASN A 119 -12.11 -14.80 32.27
N ALA A 120 -11.11 -15.03 31.42
CA ALA A 120 -10.79 -14.13 30.33
C ALA A 120 -11.92 -14.01 29.30
N ALA A 121 -12.57 -15.12 28.95
CA ALA A 121 -13.74 -15.12 28.07
C ALA A 121 -14.93 -14.37 28.67
N THR A 122 -15.16 -14.48 29.98
CA THR A 122 -16.18 -13.68 30.68
C THR A 122 -15.87 -12.19 30.64
N THR A 123 -14.59 -11.81 30.73
CA THR A 123 -14.17 -10.40 30.81
C THR A 123 -14.09 -9.72 29.44
N LEU A 124 -13.50 -10.39 28.45
CA LEU A 124 -13.26 -9.84 27.10
C LEU A 124 -14.39 -10.12 26.12
N GLY A 125 -15.22 -11.13 26.41
CA GLY A 125 -16.19 -11.70 25.49
C GLY A 125 -15.55 -12.70 24.52
N LEU A 126 -16.40 -13.39 23.77
CA LEU A 126 -16.01 -14.28 22.67
C LEU A 126 -16.43 -13.71 21.31
N PRO A 127 -15.67 -13.97 20.23
CA PRO A 127 -14.39 -14.66 20.24
C PRO A 127 -13.29 -13.84 20.94
N LEU A 128 -12.24 -14.52 21.40
CA LEU A 128 -11.00 -13.90 21.90
C LEU A 128 -9.78 -14.54 21.25
N MET A 129 -8.65 -13.85 21.30
CA MET A 129 -7.38 -14.33 20.79
C MET A 129 -6.45 -14.66 21.98
N LEU A 130 -6.09 -15.92 22.13
CA LEU A 130 -5.00 -16.34 23.03
C LEU A 130 -3.68 -16.27 22.28
N LYS A 131 -2.67 -15.64 22.89
CA LYS A 131 -1.33 -15.54 22.31
C LYS A 131 -0.26 -15.93 23.31
N SER A 132 0.77 -16.61 22.83
CA SER A 132 2.02 -16.76 23.57
C SER A 132 2.72 -15.41 23.65
N ARG A 133 3.24 -15.09 24.84
CA ARG A 133 3.90 -13.80 25.09
C ARG A 133 5.18 -13.63 24.27
N THR A 134 5.90 -14.72 24.00
CA THR A 134 7.22 -14.69 23.34
C THR A 134 7.27 -15.71 22.20
N LEU A 135 8.18 -15.49 21.24
CA LEU A 135 8.45 -16.42 20.13
C LEU A 135 7.23 -16.72 19.23
N ALA A 136 6.23 -15.83 19.23
CA ALA A 136 5.10 -15.87 18.31
C ALA A 136 5.45 -15.14 17.00
N TYR A 137 5.18 -15.78 15.85
CA TYR A 137 5.38 -15.21 14.51
C TYR A 137 4.56 -15.99 13.47
N ASP A 138 4.13 -15.32 12.40
CA ASP A 138 3.37 -15.92 11.28
C ASP A 138 2.24 -16.85 11.77
N GLY A 139 1.47 -16.40 12.78
CA GLY A 139 0.36 -17.14 13.42
C GLY A 139 0.76 -18.21 14.45
N ARG A 140 2.03 -18.60 14.53
CA ARG A 140 2.50 -19.55 15.55
C ARG A 140 2.39 -18.94 16.93
N GLY A 141 1.83 -19.70 17.87
CA GLY A 141 1.60 -19.21 19.23
C GLY A 141 0.32 -18.40 19.38
N ASN A 142 -0.56 -18.37 18.37
CA ASN A 142 -1.89 -17.74 18.45
C ASN A 142 -2.98 -18.81 18.34
N PHE A 143 -4.05 -18.67 19.12
CA PHE A 143 -5.25 -19.51 19.03
C PHE A 143 -6.51 -18.66 19.20
N VAL A 144 -7.47 -18.81 18.29
CA VAL A 144 -8.75 -18.11 18.34
C VAL A 144 -9.75 -18.96 19.11
N VAL A 145 -10.14 -18.51 20.31
CA VAL A 145 -11.19 -19.16 21.09
C VAL A 145 -12.51 -18.52 20.70
N ARG A 146 -13.36 -19.28 20.00
CA ARG A 146 -14.72 -18.87 19.59
C ARG A 146 -15.78 -19.39 20.55
N ASP A 147 -15.50 -20.52 21.18
CA ASP A 147 -16.34 -21.15 22.18
C ASP A 147 -15.47 -21.67 23.33
N VAL A 148 -15.99 -21.62 24.57
CA VAL A 148 -15.26 -22.08 25.76
C VAL A 148 -14.89 -23.57 25.70
N SER A 149 -15.64 -24.38 24.96
CA SER A 149 -15.29 -25.80 24.73
C SER A 149 -13.96 -25.99 23.99
N GLN A 150 -13.43 -24.95 23.33
CA GLN A 150 -12.14 -25.00 22.62
C GLN A 150 -10.94 -24.73 23.53
N VAL A 151 -11.14 -24.36 24.78
CA VAL A 151 -10.05 -24.03 25.72
C VAL A 151 -9.06 -25.19 25.93
N PRO A 152 -9.48 -26.45 26.08
CA PRO A 152 -8.55 -27.58 26.18
C PRO A 152 -7.68 -27.75 24.93
N GLU A 153 -8.25 -27.55 23.74
CA GLU A 153 -7.53 -27.59 22.47
C GLU A 153 -6.50 -26.46 22.38
N ALA A 154 -6.89 -25.24 22.77
CA ALA A 154 -6.01 -24.08 22.79
C ALA A 154 -4.79 -24.31 23.69
N LEU A 155 -5.01 -24.86 24.89
CA LEU A 155 -3.93 -25.19 25.83
C LEU A 155 -3.01 -26.30 25.29
N ALA A 156 -3.58 -27.33 24.66
CA ALA A 156 -2.78 -28.39 24.05
C ALA A 156 -1.89 -27.85 22.91
N MET A 157 -2.39 -26.92 22.10
CA MET A 157 -1.64 -26.31 20.99
C MET A 157 -0.57 -25.33 21.48
N LEU A 158 -0.90 -24.46 22.44
CA LEU A 158 0.00 -23.41 22.92
C LEU A 158 1.01 -23.91 23.97
N GLY A 159 0.73 -25.05 24.60
CA GLY A 159 1.54 -25.67 25.64
C GLY A 159 1.66 -24.81 26.91
N ASN A 160 2.65 -25.12 27.75
CA ASN A 160 2.89 -24.43 29.03
C ASN A 160 3.62 -23.09 28.88
N ARG A 161 3.53 -22.44 27.71
CA ARG A 161 4.17 -21.14 27.50
C ARG A 161 3.40 -20.05 28.25
N PRO A 162 4.06 -18.96 28.68
CA PRO A 162 3.34 -17.79 29.19
C PRO A 162 2.39 -17.25 28.13
N LEU A 163 1.12 -17.05 28.51
CA LEU A 163 0.05 -16.60 27.62
C LEU A 163 -0.51 -15.24 28.06
N TYR A 164 -1.23 -14.61 27.14
CA TYR A 164 -2.14 -13.52 27.42
C TYR A 164 -3.33 -13.60 26.46
N ALA A 165 -4.44 -12.94 26.82
CA ALA A 165 -5.65 -12.90 26.01
C ALA A 165 -5.90 -11.48 25.49
N GLU A 166 -6.36 -11.39 24.26
CA GLU A 166 -6.84 -10.15 23.64
C GLU A 166 -8.29 -10.29 23.22
N LYS A 167 -9.05 -9.22 23.36
CA LYS A 167 -10.37 -9.12 22.75
C LYS A 167 -10.22 -9.27 21.24
N TRP A 168 -11.08 -10.08 20.62
CA TRP A 168 -11.11 -10.16 19.17
C TRP A 168 -11.50 -8.82 18.57
N VAL A 169 -10.68 -8.33 17.64
CA VAL A 169 -10.89 -7.04 16.97
C VAL A 169 -11.61 -7.32 15.63
N PRO A 170 -12.86 -6.88 15.44
CA PRO A 170 -13.58 -7.05 14.18
C PRO A 170 -13.15 -5.97 13.17
N PHE A 171 -11.89 -6.01 12.75
CA PHE A 171 -11.34 -5.04 11.82
C PHE A 171 -11.89 -5.25 10.40
N THR A 172 -11.88 -4.18 9.60
CA THR A 172 -12.18 -4.22 8.16
C THR A 172 -10.95 -4.45 7.32
N HIS A 173 -9.81 -3.89 7.72
CA HIS A 173 -8.53 -4.05 7.04
C HIS A 173 -7.38 -4.16 8.05
N GLU A 174 -6.34 -4.90 7.67
CA GLU A 174 -5.03 -4.81 8.30
C GLU A 174 -4.19 -3.78 7.53
N ILE A 175 -3.56 -2.87 8.25
CA ILE A 175 -2.68 -1.86 7.68
C ILE A 175 -1.33 -1.86 8.40
N ALA A 176 -0.30 -1.38 7.74
CA ALA A 176 1.00 -1.21 8.38
C ALA A 176 1.63 0.13 8.04
N VAL A 177 2.47 0.62 8.95
CA VAL A 177 3.29 1.82 8.74
C VAL A 177 4.71 1.49 9.17
N MET A 178 5.65 1.61 8.23
CA MET A 178 7.06 1.55 8.57
C MET A 178 7.47 2.92 9.12
N VAL A 179 8.24 2.93 10.21
CA VAL A 179 8.75 4.16 10.80
C VAL A 179 10.25 4.01 10.99
N VAL A 180 11.02 4.96 10.49
CA VAL A 180 12.45 5.05 10.79
C VAL A 180 12.66 6.04 11.93
N ARG A 181 13.49 5.66 12.92
CA ARG A 181 13.93 6.49 14.06
C ARG A 181 15.44 6.61 14.01
N SER A 182 15.97 7.83 13.98
CA SER A 182 17.42 8.10 14.06
C SER A 182 17.95 8.04 15.50
N THR A 183 19.27 8.07 15.65
CA THR A 183 19.95 8.17 16.95
C THR A 183 19.58 9.43 17.74
N SER A 184 19.28 10.55 17.05
CA SER A 184 18.82 11.79 17.67
C SER A 184 17.33 11.78 18.09
N GLY A 185 16.60 10.71 17.76
CA GLY A 185 15.17 10.57 18.06
C GLY A 185 14.24 11.18 17.00
N GLN A 186 14.76 11.75 15.90
CA GLN A 186 13.93 12.11 14.75
C GLN A 186 13.28 10.86 14.18
N VAL A 187 11.97 10.92 13.93
CA VAL A 187 11.21 9.86 13.26
C VAL A 187 10.65 10.32 11.91
N LYS A 188 10.52 9.40 10.96
CA LYS A 188 9.78 9.59 9.71
C LYS A 188 8.95 8.34 9.40
N ALA A 189 7.66 8.49 9.16
CA ALA A 189 6.82 7.42 8.67
C ALA A 189 6.89 7.27 7.14
N TYR A 190 6.81 6.02 6.69
CA TYR A 190 6.53 5.66 5.30
C TYR A 190 5.02 5.77 5.01
N PRO A 191 4.63 5.73 3.73
CA PRO A 191 3.25 5.57 3.31
C PRO A 191 2.57 4.42 4.05
N VAL A 192 1.32 4.65 4.44
CA VAL A 192 0.48 3.60 5.01
C VAL A 192 0.17 2.58 3.94
N VAL A 193 0.26 1.30 4.28
CA VAL A 193 -0.04 0.20 3.38
C VAL A 193 -1.20 -0.62 3.91
N GLU A 194 -2.00 -1.16 2.99
CA GLU A 194 -2.90 -2.27 3.29
C GLU A 194 -2.09 -3.57 3.23
N THR A 195 -2.29 -4.48 4.18
CA THR A 195 -1.65 -5.80 4.20
C THR A 195 -2.71 -6.88 4.18
N VAL A 196 -2.53 -7.88 3.32
CA VAL A 196 -3.39 -9.05 3.24
C VAL A 196 -2.63 -10.25 3.75
N HIS A 197 -3.16 -10.95 4.75
CA HIS A 197 -2.58 -12.18 5.29
C HIS A 197 -3.37 -13.42 4.85
N LYS A 198 -2.65 -14.49 4.51
CA LYS A 198 -3.20 -15.82 4.23
C LYS A 198 -2.53 -16.83 5.14
N GLU A 199 -3.34 -17.59 5.88
CA GLU A 199 -2.84 -18.51 6.91
C GLU A 199 -1.88 -17.82 7.93
N ASN A 200 -2.18 -16.56 8.28
CA ASN A 200 -1.36 -15.68 9.13
C ASN A 200 0.02 -15.29 8.55
N ILE A 201 0.24 -15.47 7.24
CA ILE A 201 1.44 -15.04 6.53
C ILE A 201 1.08 -13.88 5.60
N CYS A 202 1.81 -12.77 5.68
CA CYS A 202 1.62 -11.63 4.78
C CYS A 202 1.81 -12.08 3.32
N HIS A 203 0.74 -11.97 2.54
CA HIS A 203 0.66 -12.40 1.15
C HIS A 203 0.80 -11.22 0.18
N LEU A 204 -0.01 -10.18 0.38
CA LEU A 204 -0.02 -8.97 -0.44
C LEU A 204 0.15 -7.72 0.42
N VAL A 205 0.74 -6.68 -0.16
CA VAL A 205 0.84 -5.34 0.42
C VAL A 205 0.49 -4.34 -0.67
N PHE A 206 -0.43 -3.41 -0.41
CA PHE A 206 -0.79 -2.34 -1.34
C PHE A 206 -0.38 -0.98 -0.78
N ALA A 207 0.31 -0.18 -1.59
CA ALA A 207 0.68 1.20 -1.24
C ALA A 207 0.34 2.17 -2.38
N PRO A 208 -0.19 3.37 -2.06
CA PRO A 208 -0.64 3.79 -0.74
C PRO A 208 -1.97 3.12 -0.35
N LEU A 209 -2.30 3.13 0.96
CA LEU A 209 -3.63 2.78 1.44
C LEU A 209 -4.69 3.67 0.76
N ARG A 210 -5.68 3.05 0.11
CA ARG A 210 -6.84 3.75 -0.47
C ARG A 210 -7.99 3.77 0.53
N SER A 211 -8.62 4.93 0.68
CA SER A 211 -9.73 5.09 1.61
C SER A 211 -10.67 6.22 1.18
N ARG A 212 -11.92 6.13 1.64
CA ARG A 212 -12.88 7.23 1.55
C ARG A 212 -12.66 8.30 2.62
N ASP A 213 -12.02 7.94 3.74
CA ASP A 213 -11.54 8.92 4.72
C ASP A 213 -10.18 9.48 4.27
N ALA A 214 -10.20 10.72 3.76
CA ALA A 214 -8.99 11.40 3.30
C ALA A 214 -7.96 11.65 4.41
N THR A 215 -8.35 11.57 5.68
CA THR A 215 -7.47 11.80 6.83
C THR A 215 -6.81 10.52 7.34
N LEU A 216 -7.33 9.35 6.98
CA LEU A 216 -6.96 8.06 7.56
C LEU A 216 -5.45 7.80 7.51
N SER A 217 -4.84 7.97 6.33
CA SER A 217 -3.40 7.75 6.14
C SER A 217 -2.57 8.63 7.07
N ARG A 218 -2.96 9.91 7.24
CA ARG A 218 -2.24 10.82 8.13
C ARG A 218 -2.42 10.43 9.59
N ARG A 219 -3.63 10.04 10.01
CA ARG A 219 -3.91 9.57 11.38
C ARG A 219 -3.09 8.32 11.71
N ALA A 220 -3.04 7.33 10.82
CA ALA A 220 -2.26 6.11 11.01
C ALA A 220 -0.75 6.39 11.10
N GLN A 221 -0.20 7.30 10.28
CA GLN A 221 1.19 7.72 10.42
C GLN A 221 1.48 8.39 11.76
N ILE A 222 0.59 9.28 12.23
CA ILE A 222 0.74 9.94 13.53
C ILE A 222 0.74 8.92 14.67
N VAL A 223 -0.19 7.95 14.66
CA VAL A 223 -0.25 6.88 15.65
C VAL A 223 1.03 6.05 15.65
N ALA A 224 1.51 5.64 14.47
CA ALA A 224 2.74 4.86 14.33
C ALA A 224 3.99 5.63 14.79
N GLU A 225 4.13 6.89 14.41
CA GLU A 225 5.23 7.75 14.86
C GLU A 225 5.20 7.97 16.36
N ALA A 226 4.03 8.21 16.94
CA ALA A 226 3.87 8.38 18.38
C ALA A 226 4.28 7.11 19.14
N ALA A 227 3.85 5.94 18.67
CA ALA A 227 4.23 4.66 19.26
C ALA A 227 5.75 4.43 19.18
N VAL A 228 6.37 4.65 18.02
CA VAL A 228 7.81 4.43 17.83
C VAL A 228 8.67 5.41 18.63
N LYS A 229 8.21 6.64 18.86
CA LYS A 229 8.89 7.61 19.76
C LYS A 229 8.98 7.13 21.20
N THR A 230 8.13 6.20 21.64
CA THR A 230 8.17 5.66 23.01
C THR A 230 9.31 4.65 23.24
N PHE A 231 9.95 4.18 22.16
CA PHE A 231 11.10 3.26 22.24
C PHE A 231 12.43 4.00 22.09
N GLU A 232 13.50 3.31 22.49
CA GLU A 232 14.86 3.83 22.46
C GLU A 232 15.72 3.17 21.36
N GLY A 233 16.74 3.90 20.92
CA GLY A 233 17.65 3.44 19.86
C GLY A 233 17.19 3.82 18.46
N ALA A 234 18.02 3.48 17.49
CA ALA A 234 17.79 3.83 16.10
C ALA A 234 17.41 2.61 15.27
N GLY A 235 16.86 2.85 14.08
CA GLY A 235 16.52 1.80 13.12
C GLY A 235 15.14 1.98 12.52
N VAL A 236 14.62 0.91 11.95
CA VAL A 236 13.28 0.86 11.35
C VAL A 236 12.40 0.01 12.25
N PHE A 237 11.15 0.40 12.35
CA PHE A 237 10.11 -0.27 13.10
C PHE A 237 8.92 -0.53 12.17
N GLY A 238 8.47 -1.78 12.10
CA GLY A 238 7.21 -2.11 11.46
C GLY A 238 6.08 -2.00 12.46
N VAL A 239 5.12 -1.10 12.25
CA VAL A 239 3.93 -0.94 13.10
C VAL A 239 2.73 -1.53 12.37
N GLU A 240 2.21 -2.66 12.87
CA GLU A 240 1.00 -3.29 12.35
C GLU A 240 -0.23 -2.78 13.10
N MET A 241 -1.29 -2.51 12.35
CA MET A 241 -2.51 -1.92 12.87
C MET A 241 -3.76 -2.55 12.27
N PHE A 242 -4.83 -2.52 13.05
CA PHE A 242 -6.18 -2.85 12.62
C PHE A 242 -6.96 -1.57 12.35
N LEU A 243 -7.65 -1.54 11.21
CA LEU A 243 -8.60 -0.49 10.83
C LEU A 243 -10.02 -0.98 11.08
N MET A 244 -10.75 -0.25 11.91
CA MET A 244 -12.17 -0.50 12.21
C MET A 244 -13.09 0.11 11.14
N ASP A 245 -14.35 -0.31 11.13
CA ASP A 245 -15.38 0.22 10.21
C ASP A 245 -15.69 1.70 10.44
N ASP A 246 -15.66 2.13 11.70
CA ASP A 246 -15.81 3.52 12.14
C ASP A 246 -14.55 4.39 11.89
N GLY A 247 -13.50 3.81 11.31
CA GLY A 247 -12.22 4.48 11.06
C GLY A 247 -11.28 4.53 12.27
N GLY A 248 -11.62 3.84 13.36
CA GLY A 248 -10.75 3.60 14.51
C GLY A 248 -9.49 2.80 14.14
N LEU A 249 -8.42 3.02 14.90
CA LEU A 249 -7.11 2.40 14.67
C LEU A 249 -6.62 1.74 15.95
N TYR A 250 -6.23 0.47 15.88
CA TYR A 250 -5.56 -0.23 16.98
C TYR A 250 -4.21 -0.76 16.53
N ILE A 251 -3.16 -0.55 17.31
CA ILE A 251 -1.86 -1.18 17.10
C ILE A 251 -1.98 -2.66 17.51
N ASN A 252 -1.74 -3.55 16.54
CA ASN A 252 -1.67 -4.98 16.77
C ASN A 252 -0.33 -5.32 17.45
N GLU A 253 0.76 -5.02 16.76
CA GLU A 253 2.13 -5.24 17.23
C GLU A 253 3.15 -4.33 16.54
N ILE A 254 4.35 -4.27 17.11
CA ILE A 254 5.50 -3.56 16.55
C ILE A 254 6.70 -4.51 16.43
N ALA A 255 7.38 -4.49 15.29
CA ALA A 255 8.64 -5.20 15.06
C ALA A 255 9.80 -4.19 15.00
N PRO A 256 10.90 -4.34 15.76
CA PRO A 256 11.97 -3.36 15.86
C PRO A 256 13.05 -3.60 14.79
N ARG A 257 12.63 -3.74 13.54
CA ARG A 257 13.49 -4.06 12.40
C ARG A 257 12.81 -3.67 11.09
N PRO A 258 13.56 -3.66 9.96
CA PRO A 258 12.95 -3.72 8.65
C PRO A 258 11.92 -4.86 8.57
N HIS A 259 10.76 -4.56 8.00
CA HIS A 259 9.60 -5.43 8.05
C HIS A 259 9.18 -5.90 6.66
N ASN A 260 8.49 -7.04 6.61
CA ASN A 260 8.00 -7.65 5.37
C ASN A 260 7.08 -6.69 4.59
N SER A 261 6.13 -6.07 5.29
CA SER A 261 5.24 -5.07 4.70
C SER A 261 5.92 -3.77 4.26
N GLY A 262 7.23 -3.63 4.47
CA GLY A 262 8.05 -2.53 3.97
C GLY A 262 8.88 -2.86 2.74
N HIS A 263 8.87 -4.10 2.21
CA HIS A 263 9.76 -4.45 1.08
C HIS A 263 9.48 -3.64 -0.18
N TYR A 264 8.22 -3.23 -0.40
CA TYR A 264 7.81 -2.34 -1.50
C TYR A 264 8.64 -1.04 -1.58
N THR A 265 9.21 -0.59 -0.46
CA THR A 265 10.00 0.65 -0.39
C THR A 265 11.27 0.62 -1.23
N ILE A 266 11.76 -0.56 -1.64
CA ILE A 266 12.93 -0.68 -2.51
C ILE A 266 12.64 -0.04 -3.88
N GLU A 267 11.54 -0.44 -4.51
CA GLU A 267 11.17 0.08 -5.84
C GLU A 267 10.31 1.34 -5.77
N ALA A 268 9.48 1.50 -4.74
CA ALA A 268 8.39 2.48 -4.75
C ALA A 268 8.67 3.77 -3.97
N CYS A 269 9.67 3.79 -3.08
CA CYS A 269 10.00 4.97 -2.28
C CYS A 269 11.31 5.62 -2.74
N GLU A 270 11.52 6.89 -2.35
CA GLU A 270 12.78 7.62 -2.61
C GLU A 270 13.97 7.03 -1.84
N THR A 271 13.75 6.48 -0.65
CA THR A 271 14.77 5.76 0.12
C THR A 271 14.14 4.50 0.71
N SER A 272 14.77 3.35 0.51
CA SER A 272 14.25 2.08 1.03
C SER A 272 14.33 2.00 2.55
N GLN A 273 13.49 1.17 3.16
CA GLN A 273 13.57 0.89 4.61
C GLN A 273 14.96 0.39 5.02
N TYR A 274 15.65 -0.34 4.15
CA TYR A 274 16.98 -0.90 4.42
C TYR A 274 18.05 0.19 4.46
N GLU A 275 18.02 1.08 3.49
CA GLU A 275 18.95 2.21 3.45
C GLU A 275 18.68 3.18 4.60
N ASN A 276 17.42 3.48 4.88
CA ASN A 276 17.05 4.34 6.01
C ASN A 276 17.36 3.68 7.36
N HIS A 277 17.29 2.35 7.47
CA HIS A 277 17.77 1.63 8.66
C HIS A 277 19.28 1.86 8.86
N LEU A 278 20.08 1.68 7.81
CA LEU A 278 21.53 1.92 7.86
C LEU A 278 21.86 3.38 8.20
N ARG A 279 21.19 4.33 7.54
CA ARG A 279 21.35 5.76 7.83
C ARG A 279 21.01 6.08 9.28
N ALA A 280 19.92 5.50 9.79
CA ALA A 280 19.49 5.70 11.16
C ALA A 280 20.51 5.21 12.19
N ILE A 281 20.98 3.97 12.06
CA ILE A 281 21.91 3.36 13.05
C ILE A 281 23.33 3.92 12.96
N LEU A 282 23.71 4.52 11.82
CA LEU A 282 25.02 5.14 11.61
C LEU A 282 24.98 6.67 11.77
N SER A 283 23.90 7.23 12.32
CA SER A 283 23.72 8.67 12.51
C SER A 283 23.87 9.51 11.23
N LEU A 284 23.56 8.94 10.06
CA LEU A 284 23.50 9.65 8.80
C LEU A 284 22.13 10.35 8.62
N PRO A 285 22.03 11.40 7.80
CA PRO A 285 20.75 12.05 7.50
C PRO A 285 19.73 11.07 6.91
N LEU A 286 18.54 11.01 7.53
CA LEU A 286 17.44 10.17 7.05
C LEU A 286 17.01 10.61 5.65
N GLY A 287 16.90 9.64 4.74
CA GLY A 287 16.33 9.84 3.43
C GLY A 287 14.84 10.18 3.48
N SER A 288 14.28 10.51 2.33
CA SER A 288 12.85 10.73 2.17
C SER A 288 12.12 9.39 2.16
N THR A 289 10.97 9.35 2.83
CA THR A 289 10.10 8.18 2.87
C THR A 289 8.99 8.25 1.83
N ALA A 290 8.95 9.29 0.99
CA ALA A 290 7.89 9.53 0.03
C ALA A 290 7.85 8.44 -1.06
N LEU A 291 6.63 8.14 -1.54
CA LEU A 291 6.46 7.37 -2.77
C LEU A 291 6.99 8.18 -3.95
N LYS A 292 7.76 7.53 -4.83
CA LYS A 292 8.16 8.06 -6.13
C LYS A 292 7.29 7.51 -7.28
N VAL A 293 6.36 6.61 -6.97
CA VAL A 293 5.41 6.03 -7.93
C VAL A 293 3.96 6.23 -7.45
N PRO A 294 2.98 6.38 -8.35
CA PRO A 294 1.58 6.60 -7.94
C PRO A 294 0.92 5.41 -7.21
N SER A 295 1.34 4.19 -7.54
CA SER A 295 0.77 2.95 -7.01
C SER A 295 1.78 1.82 -7.04
N CYS A 296 1.79 0.97 -6.01
CA CYS A 296 2.57 -0.26 -5.99
C CYS A 296 1.93 -1.38 -5.16
N ALA A 297 2.28 -2.61 -5.48
CA ALA A 297 1.99 -3.77 -4.66
C ALA A 297 3.24 -4.60 -4.42
N MET A 298 3.28 -5.32 -3.30
CA MET A 298 4.24 -6.39 -3.05
C MET A 298 3.49 -7.71 -2.94
N LEU A 299 3.95 -8.73 -3.66
CA LEU A 299 3.51 -10.12 -3.55
C LEU A 299 4.63 -10.94 -2.93
N ASN A 300 4.37 -11.61 -1.82
CA ASN A 300 5.33 -12.54 -1.23
C ASN A 300 5.42 -13.84 -2.03
N ILE A 301 6.65 -14.29 -2.26
CA ILE A 301 6.92 -15.60 -2.85
C ILE A 301 7.10 -16.60 -1.70
N ILE A 302 6.09 -17.44 -1.47
CA ILE A 302 6.07 -18.45 -0.40
C ILE A 302 6.32 -19.82 -1.00
N GLY A 303 7.20 -20.61 -0.37
CA GLY A 303 7.36 -22.02 -0.72
C GLY A 303 6.08 -22.80 -0.43
N LEU A 304 5.58 -23.55 -1.42
CA LEU A 304 4.40 -24.41 -1.25
C LEU A 304 4.81 -25.88 -1.04
N SER A 305 5.90 -26.29 -1.68
CA SER A 305 6.47 -27.63 -1.60
C SER A 305 7.97 -27.57 -1.27
N SER A 306 8.66 -28.72 -1.37
CA SER A 306 10.13 -28.79 -1.31
C SER A 306 10.80 -28.39 -2.64
N SER A 307 10.02 -28.15 -3.69
CA SER A 307 10.54 -27.84 -5.03
C SER A 307 10.76 -26.34 -5.22
N MET A 308 11.86 -26.00 -5.91
CA MET A 308 12.11 -24.64 -6.41
C MET A 308 11.42 -24.35 -7.75
N ALA A 309 10.85 -25.38 -8.40
CA ALA A 309 10.28 -25.22 -9.75
C ALA A 309 9.13 -24.22 -9.78
N GLU A 310 8.27 -24.24 -8.77
CA GLU A 310 7.13 -23.31 -8.64
C GLU A 310 7.60 -21.87 -8.44
N ILE A 311 8.64 -21.68 -7.61
CA ILE A 311 9.27 -20.38 -7.38
C ILE A 311 9.83 -19.85 -8.69
N LYS A 312 10.57 -20.69 -9.42
CA LYS A 312 11.14 -20.33 -10.72
C LYS A 312 10.07 -19.98 -11.74
N ALA A 313 9.01 -20.78 -11.84
CA ALA A 313 7.91 -20.52 -12.77
C ALA A 313 7.23 -19.17 -12.52
N LEU A 314 6.93 -18.85 -11.26
CA LEU A 314 6.36 -17.55 -10.88
C LEU A 314 7.33 -16.40 -11.21
N THR A 315 8.62 -16.58 -10.92
CA THR A 315 9.62 -15.53 -11.20
C THR A 315 9.83 -15.33 -12.70
N ASP A 316 9.80 -16.41 -13.50
CA ASP A 316 9.91 -16.33 -14.96
C ASP A 316 8.73 -15.54 -15.53
N VAL A 317 7.51 -15.76 -15.05
CA VAL A 317 6.33 -14.94 -15.42
C VAL A 317 6.51 -13.49 -14.97
N ALA A 318 6.94 -13.27 -13.73
CA ALA A 318 7.13 -11.93 -13.19
C ALA A 318 8.12 -11.07 -14.00
N LEU A 319 9.18 -11.68 -14.54
CA LEU A 319 10.14 -10.99 -15.40
C LEU A 319 9.54 -10.51 -16.73
N THR A 320 8.39 -11.04 -17.15
CA THR A 320 7.65 -10.57 -18.33
C THR A 320 6.70 -9.40 -18.04
N VAL A 321 6.40 -9.15 -16.76
CA VAL A 321 5.43 -8.13 -16.36
C VAL A 321 6.13 -6.78 -16.19
N SER A 322 5.78 -5.82 -17.05
CA SER A 322 6.30 -4.45 -16.97
C SER A 322 6.07 -3.86 -15.57
N GLY A 323 7.12 -3.29 -14.98
CA GLY A 323 7.06 -2.68 -13.65
C GLY A 323 7.16 -3.68 -12.48
N ALA A 324 7.29 -4.99 -12.74
CA ALA A 324 7.60 -5.98 -11.72
C ALA A 324 9.11 -6.07 -11.48
N SER A 325 9.52 -6.23 -10.22
CA SER A 325 10.90 -6.46 -9.79
C SER A 325 10.93 -7.66 -8.85
N VAL A 326 11.75 -8.65 -9.19
CA VAL A 326 11.87 -9.91 -8.45
C VAL A 326 13.03 -9.83 -7.46
N HIS A 327 12.77 -10.21 -6.21
CA HIS A 327 13.78 -10.32 -5.16
C HIS A 327 13.78 -11.73 -4.58
N LEU A 328 14.76 -12.55 -4.95
CA LEU A 328 14.98 -13.87 -4.36
C LEU A 328 16.05 -13.80 -3.28
N TYR A 329 15.82 -14.47 -2.16
CA TYR A 329 16.70 -14.38 -0.98
C TYR A 329 17.84 -15.40 -0.98
N GLY A 330 18.06 -16.16 -2.05
CA GLY A 330 19.16 -17.13 -2.13
C GLY A 330 19.06 -18.30 -1.12
N LYS A 331 17.88 -18.58 -0.59
CA LYS A 331 17.66 -19.70 0.35
C LYS A 331 17.82 -21.03 -0.40
N ALA A 332 18.71 -21.91 0.06
CA ALA A 332 18.97 -23.20 -0.61
C ALA A 332 17.78 -24.16 -0.57
N GLU A 333 17.03 -24.20 0.53
CA GLU A 333 15.91 -25.11 0.72
C GLU A 333 14.56 -24.39 0.62
N CYS A 334 13.66 -24.93 -0.19
CA CYS A 334 12.25 -24.55 -0.23
C CYS A 334 11.46 -25.45 0.75
N ARG A 335 10.49 -24.87 1.47
CA ARG A 335 9.53 -25.63 2.28
C ARG A 335 8.23 -24.86 2.43
N LYS A 336 7.13 -25.56 2.71
CA LYS A 336 5.81 -24.96 2.92
C LYS A 336 5.87 -23.82 3.94
N GLY A 337 5.38 -22.65 3.55
CA GLY A 337 5.31 -21.46 4.40
C GLY A 337 6.62 -20.67 4.53
N ARG A 338 7.73 -21.11 3.92
CA ARG A 338 8.99 -20.35 3.95
C ARG A 338 8.94 -19.21 2.92
N LYS A 339 9.20 -17.98 3.37
CA LYS A 339 9.36 -16.81 2.50
C LYS A 339 10.63 -16.96 1.66
N MET A 340 10.50 -17.18 0.36
CA MET A 340 11.61 -17.42 -0.58
C MET A 340 12.09 -16.13 -1.26
N GLY A 341 11.20 -15.15 -1.35
CA GLY A 341 11.43 -13.87 -2.00
C GLY A 341 10.20 -12.99 -1.96
N HIS A 342 10.22 -11.91 -2.72
CA HIS A 342 9.04 -11.11 -3.01
C HIS A 342 9.11 -10.54 -4.43
N ILE A 343 7.97 -10.08 -4.94
CA ILE A 343 7.85 -9.34 -6.19
C ILE A 343 7.23 -8.00 -5.86
N THR A 344 7.90 -6.90 -6.23
CA THR A 344 7.31 -5.57 -6.16
C THR A 344 6.80 -5.18 -7.54
N ILE A 345 5.57 -4.69 -7.65
CA ILE A 345 4.98 -4.19 -8.88
C ILE A 345 4.72 -2.69 -8.68
N VAL A 346 5.23 -1.86 -9.58
CA VAL A 346 4.91 -0.42 -9.62
C VAL A 346 4.04 -0.09 -10.83
N ALA A 347 3.18 0.92 -10.71
CA ALA A 347 2.27 1.33 -11.77
C ALA A 347 1.89 2.82 -11.69
N GLU A 348 1.39 3.35 -12.80
CA GLU A 348 0.92 4.74 -12.90
C GLU A 348 -0.48 4.94 -12.28
N SER A 349 -1.22 3.85 -12.06
CA SER A 349 -2.55 3.85 -11.45
C SER A 349 -2.85 2.50 -10.77
N ASP A 350 -3.82 2.49 -9.86
CA ASP A 350 -4.25 1.25 -9.21
C ASP A 350 -4.87 0.26 -10.20
N ALA A 351 -5.61 0.71 -11.22
CA ALA A 351 -6.16 -0.22 -12.23
C ALA A 351 -5.03 -0.96 -12.97
N GLN A 352 -4.01 -0.23 -13.44
CA GLN A 352 -2.85 -0.82 -14.11
C GLN A 352 -2.09 -1.77 -13.17
N LEU A 353 -1.93 -1.38 -11.89
CA LEU A 353 -1.33 -2.25 -10.87
C LEU A 353 -2.08 -3.58 -10.76
N ARG A 354 -3.40 -3.53 -10.68
CA ARG A 354 -4.26 -4.71 -10.50
C ARG A 354 -4.23 -5.61 -11.73
N SER A 355 -4.25 -5.05 -12.95
CA SER A 355 -4.07 -5.83 -14.19
C SER A 355 -2.72 -6.55 -14.23
N ARG A 356 -1.63 -5.90 -13.80
CA ARG A 356 -0.29 -6.52 -13.73
C ARG A 356 -0.20 -7.59 -12.65
N LEU A 357 -0.77 -7.31 -11.47
CA LEU A 357 -0.85 -8.27 -10.37
C LEU A 357 -1.64 -9.51 -10.76
N ARG A 358 -2.73 -9.36 -11.52
CA ARG A 358 -3.56 -10.48 -11.97
C ARG A 358 -2.75 -11.56 -12.68
N ILE A 359 -1.85 -11.16 -13.58
CA ILE A 359 -0.96 -12.08 -14.31
C ILE A 359 -0.15 -12.96 -13.34
N LEU A 360 0.32 -12.38 -12.23
CA LEU A 360 1.08 -13.12 -11.22
C LEU A 360 0.19 -14.00 -10.36
N LEU A 361 -0.99 -13.52 -9.97
CA LEU A 361 -1.94 -14.30 -9.18
C LEU A 361 -2.47 -15.50 -9.95
N ASP A 362 -2.70 -15.36 -11.26
CA ASP A 362 -3.11 -16.45 -12.17
C ASP A 362 -1.98 -17.48 -12.37
N ALA A 363 -0.72 -17.07 -12.24
CA ALA A 363 0.43 -17.96 -12.31
C ALA A 363 0.70 -18.73 -11.00
N LEU A 364 0.01 -18.40 -9.90
CA LEU A 364 0.17 -19.12 -8.63
C LEU A 364 -0.56 -20.48 -8.69
N PRO A 365 0.08 -21.59 -8.26
CA PRO A 365 -0.49 -22.94 -8.38
C PRO A 365 -1.81 -23.20 -7.64
N SER A 366 -2.24 -22.30 -6.75
CA SER A 366 -3.37 -22.51 -5.83
C SER A 366 -4.12 -21.22 -5.49
N SER A 367 -4.13 -20.23 -6.39
CA SER A 367 -4.96 -19.03 -6.21
C SER A 367 -6.39 -19.33 -6.67
N PRO A 368 -7.40 -19.31 -5.77
CA PRO A 368 -8.80 -19.38 -6.17
C PRO A 368 -9.14 -18.17 -7.04
N VAL A 369 -9.92 -18.37 -8.10
CA VAL A 369 -10.36 -17.28 -8.99
C VAL A 369 -11.05 -16.15 -8.20
N THR A 370 -11.80 -16.51 -7.17
CA THR A 370 -12.46 -15.54 -6.27
C THR A 370 -11.47 -14.65 -5.52
N GLU A 371 -10.31 -15.15 -5.14
CA GLU A 371 -9.24 -14.39 -4.48
C GLU A 371 -8.52 -13.48 -5.48
N THR A 372 -8.24 -13.99 -6.69
CA THR A 372 -7.69 -13.19 -7.78
C THR A 372 -8.64 -12.05 -8.14
N ASP A 373 -9.95 -12.30 -8.27
CA ASP A 373 -10.92 -11.27 -8.61
C ASP A 373 -11.10 -10.23 -7.49
N LEU A 374 -10.92 -10.64 -6.23
CA LEU A 374 -10.96 -9.73 -5.07
C LEU A 374 -9.80 -8.73 -5.08
N TYR A 375 -8.57 -9.20 -5.31
CA TYR A 375 -7.36 -8.37 -5.23
C TYR A 375 -6.84 -7.87 -6.58
N ALA A 376 -7.33 -8.41 -7.69
CA ALA A 376 -6.90 -8.07 -9.03
C ALA A 376 -8.08 -8.24 -10.02
N PRO A 377 -9.18 -7.48 -9.81
CA PRO A 377 -10.39 -7.62 -10.62
C PRO A 377 -10.10 -7.34 -12.10
N ILE A 378 -10.82 -8.03 -12.98
CA ILE A 378 -10.77 -7.74 -14.42
C ILE A 378 -11.32 -6.33 -14.63
N PRO A 379 -10.54 -5.41 -15.22
CA PRO A 379 -11.06 -4.09 -15.51
C PRO A 379 -12.20 -4.19 -16.54
N PRO A 380 -13.24 -3.34 -16.43
CA PRO A 380 -14.25 -3.25 -17.47
C PRO A 380 -13.58 -2.89 -18.80
N GLY A 381 -13.90 -3.63 -19.86
CA GLY A 381 -13.34 -3.37 -21.19
C GLY A 381 -13.78 -1.99 -21.72
N PRO A 382 -13.00 -1.35 -22.61
CA PRO A 382 -13.38 -0.11 -23.25
C PRO A 382 -14.76 -0.22 -23.92
N GLY A 383 -15.66 0.72 -23.64
CA GLY A 383 -17.01 0.73 -24.19
C GLY A 383 -17.99 -0.28 -23.56
N SER A 384 -17.59 -0.99 -22.50
CA SER A 384 -18.49 -1.89 -21.76
C SER A 384 -19.61 -1.17 -21.01
N GLY A 385 -19.49 0.14 -20.80
CA GLY A 385 -20.45 0.97 -20.08
C GLY A 385 -20.37 0.85 -18.55
N PHE A 386 -19.44 0.08 -18.01
CA PHE A 386 -19.26 -0.12 -16.56
C PHE A 386 -18.12 0.73 -16.00
N SER A 387 -18.31 1.22 -14.77
CA SER A 387 -17.27 1.96 -14.04
C SER A 387 -16.16 1.06 -13.53
N SER A 388 -14.93 1.55 -13.57
CA SER A 388 -13.79 0.92 -12.89
C SER A 388 -13.93 1.05 -11.38
N VAL A 389 -13.58 -0.01 -10.64
CA VAL A 389 -13.43 0.01 -9.17
C VAL A 389 -12.18 0.79 -8.72
N HIS A 390 -11.24 1.03 -9.64
CA HIS A 390 -10.00 1.77 -9.42
C HIS A 390 -9.87 2.92 -10.44
N PRO A 391 -10.75 3.94 -10.38
CA PRO A 391 -10.80 4.99 -11.38
C PRO A 391 -9.64 5.98 -11.21
N LEU A 392 -9.10 6.42 -12.34
CA LEU A 392 -8.15 7.53 -12.41
C LEU A 392 -8.85 8.87 -12.68
N VAL A 393 -10.00 8.81 -13.37
CA VAL A 393 -10.86 9.96 -13.67
C VAL A 393 -12.25 9.73 -13.07
N GLY A 394 -12.77 10.73 -12.37
CA GLY A 394 -14.16 10.75 -11.94
C GLY A 394 -15.03 11.49 -12.95
N VAL A 395 -16.07 10.86 -13.50
CA VAL A 395 -17.08 11.51 -14.33
C VAL A 395 -18.37 11.59 -13.52
N ILE A 396 -18.77 12.80 -13.16
CA ILE A 396 -19.98 13.03 -12.37
C ILE A 396 -20.96 13.97 -13.06
N MET A 397 -22.24 13.77 -12.75
CA MET A 397 -23.31 14.61 -13.27
C MET A 397 -24.38 14.88 -12.22
N GLY A 398 -25.13 15.98 -12.39
CA GLY A 398 -26.17 16.39 -11.43
C GLY A 398 -27.46 15.58 -11.52
N SER A 399 -27.78 15.07 -12.71
CA SER A 399 -28.90 14.16 -12.97
C SER A 399 -28.60 13.21 -14.12
N ASP A 400 -29.35 12.11 -14.20
CA ASP A 400 -29.43 11.21 -15.35
C ASP A 400 -29.74 11.89 -16.69
N SER A 401 -30.51 12.99 -16.69
CA SER A 401 -30.78 13.80 -17.89
C SER A 401 -29.51 14.37 -18.55
N ASP A 402 -28.42 14.51 -17.79
CA ASP A 402 -27.14 15.03 -18.29
C ASP A 402 -26.31 13.92 -18.98
N LEU A 403 -26.66 12.64 -18.80
CA LEU A 403 -25.89 11.49 -19.28
C LEU A 403 -25.56 11.57 -20.79
N PRO A 404 -26.48 11.91 -21.71
CA PRO A 404 -26.16 11.97 -23.14
C PRO A 404 -25.02 12.94 -23.48
N VAL A 405 -24.86 14.02 -22.69
CA VAL A 405 -23.80 15.01 -22.85
C VAL A 405 -22.46 14.54 -22.26
N MET A 406 -22.52 13.67 -21.25
CA MET A 406 -21.33 13.17 -20.54
C MET A 406 -20.75 11.90 -21.15
N LEU A 407 -21.56 11.08 -21.85
CA LEU A 407 -21.09 9.86 -22.53
C LEU A 407 -19.92 10.09 -23.50
N PRO A 408 -19.86 11.18 -24.29
CA PRO A 408 -18.69 11.46 -25.12
C PRO A 408 -17.38 11.63 -24.33
N ALA A 409 -17.43 12.09 -23.07
CA ALA A 409 -16.25 12.15 -22.22
C ALA A 409 -15.75 10.75 -21.87
N ALA A 410 -16.67 9.87 -21.45
CA ALA A 410 -16.38 8.47 -21.17
C ALA A 410 -15.82 7.73 -22.40
N GLY A 411 -16.40 7.95 -23.59
CA GLY A 411 -15.90 7.36 -24.83
C GLY A 411 -14.48 7.81 -25.21
N ILE A 412 -14.08 9.05 -24.86
CA ILE A 412 -12.68 9.47 -24.99
C ILE A 412 -11.80 8.75 -23.98
N LEU A 413 -12.22 8.62 -22.72
CA LEU A 413 -11.43 7.89 -21.71
C LEU A 413 -11.24 6.41 -22.09
N ASP A 414 -12.27 5.78 -22.66
CA ASP A 414 -12.20 4.44 -23.24
C ASP A 414 -11.16 4.36 -24.38
N ARG A 415 -11.17 5.33 -25.31
CA ARG A 415 -10.22 5.36 -26.45
C ARG A 415 -8.76 5.45 -25.99
N PHE A 416 -8.49 6.10 -24.87
CA PHE A 416 -7.14 6.29 -24.31
C PHE A 416 -6.76 5.25 -23.24
N ASP A 417 -7.62 4.24 -23.01
CA ASP A 417 -7.43 3.23 -21.97
C ASP A 417 -7.15 3.87 -20.59
N ILE A 418 -8.04 4.79 -20.21
CA ILE A 418 -8.00 5.49 -18.93
C ILE A 418 -9.16 4.97 -18.07
N PRO A 419 -8.89 4.33 -16.93
CA PRO A 419 -9.95 3.83 -16.05
C PRO A 419 -10.72 5.01 -15.45
N TYR A 420 -12.05 4.94 -15.49
CA TYR A 420 -12.91 5.98 -14.94
C TYR A 420 -14.09 5.40 -14.18
N GLU A 421 -14.69 6.24 -13.35
CA GLU A 421 -16.02 6.00 -12.79
C GLU A 421 -17.00 7.02 -13.39
N LEU A 422 -18.24 6.60 -13.60
CA LEU A 422 -19.31 7.46 -14.07
C LEU A 422 -20.51 7.32 -13.13
N THR A 423 -20.90 8.40 -12.45
CA THR A 423 -21.98 8.36 -11.46
C THR A 423 -22.73 9.68 -11.30
N ILE A 424 -23.85 9.64 -10.58
CA ILE A 424 -24.67 10.82 -10.28
C ILE A 424 -24.29 11.35 -8.90
N VAL A 425 -24.02 12.66 -8.84
CA VAL A 425 -23.75 13.42 -7.61
C VAL A 425 -24.49 14.75 -7.71
N SER A 426 -25.62 14.86 -7.02
CA SER A 426 -26.45 16.07 -7.05
C SER A 426 -26.01 17.06 -5.96
N ALA A 427 -25.51 18.23 -6.37
CA ALA A 427 -25.08 19.26 -5.42
C ALA A 427 -26.20 19.78 -4.50
N HIS A 428 -27.46 19.68 -4.94
CA HIS A 428 -28.62 20.29 -4.27
C HIS A 428 -29.48 19.25 -3.55
N ARG A 429 -29.44 18.00 -4.02
CA ARG A 429 -30.29 16.91 -3.50
C ARG A 429 -29.51 15.93 -2.64
N THR A 430 -28.19 15.82 -2.84
CA THR A 430 -27.30 14.91 -2.09
C THR A 430 -26.00 15.63 -1.68
N PRO A 431 -26.07 16.72 -0.90
CA PRO A 431 -24.90 17.53 -0.55
C PRO A 431 -23.83 16.75 0.23
N ASP A 432 -24.23 15.87 1.16
CA ASP A 432 -23.26 15.07 1.93
C ASP A 432 -22.47 14.11 1.04
N ARG A 433 -23.14 13.47 0.06
CA ARG A 433 -22.48 12.64 -0.95
C ARG A 433 -21.50 13.44 -1.81
N LEU A 434 -21.83 14.67 -2.16
CA LEU A 434 -20.93 15.57 -2.89
C LEU A 434 -19.66 15.87 -2.06
N VAL A 435 -19.84 16.21 -0.78
CA VAL A 435 -18.74 16.50 0.14
C VAL A 435 -17.84 15.27 0.30
N GLU A 436 -18.42 14.09 0.56
CA GLU A 436 -17.68 12.82 0.66
C GLU A 436 -16.92 12.53 -0.63
N TYR A 437 -17.58 12.63 -1.78
CA TYR A 437 -16.98 12.35 -3.08
C TYR A 437 -15.77 13.26 -3.38
N ALA A 438 -15.95 14.58 -3.25
CA ALA A 438 -14.92 15.56 -3.60
C ALA A 438 -13.72 15.48 -2.66
N ARG A 439 -13.95 15.38 -1.33
CA ARG A 439 -12.88 15.32 -0.33
C ARG A 439 -12.11 13.99 -0.37
N SER A 440 -12.77 12.88 -0.69
CA SER A 440 -12.14 11.57 -0.76
C SER A 440 -11.42 11.29 -2.08
N ALA A 441 -11.69 12.05 -3.15
CA ALA A 441 -11.24 11.74 -4.51
C ALA A 441 -9.74 11.41 -4.62
N THR A 442 -8.87 12.24 -4.03
CA THR A 442 -7.42 12.00 -4.04
C THR A 442 -7.04 10.72 -3.29
N ALA A 443 -7.66 10.47 -2.13
CA ALA A 443 -7.39 9.29 -1.30
C ALA A 443 -7.88 7.98 -1.97
N ARG A 444 -8.85 8.07 -2.89
CA ARG A 444 -9.31 6.97 -3.75
C ARG A 444 -8.45 6.75 -4.99
N GLY A 445 -7.47 7.63 -5.25
CA GLY A 445 -6.56 7.51 -6.39
C GLY A 445 -6.94 8.32 -7.64
N LEU A 446 -8.03 9.10 -7.60
CA LEU A 446 -8.40 9.97 -8.71
C LEU A 446 -7.34 11.06 -8.92
N ARG A 447 -7.17 11.48 -10.17
CA ARG A 447 -6.22 12.52 -10.58
C ARG A 447 -6.89 13.71 -11.25
N THR A 448 -8.12 13.58 -11.71
CA THR A 448 -8.94 14.67 -12.24
C THR A 448 -10.41 14.29 -12.18
N ILE A 449 -11.29 15.28 -12.14
CA ILE A 449 -12.75 15.10 -12.13
C ILE A 449 -13.36 15.86 -13.31
N ILE A 450 -14.27 15.22 -14.03
CA ILE A 450 -15.14 15.82 -15.03
C ILE A 450 -16.54 15.94 -14.41
N ALA A 451 -17.07 17.16 -14.31
CA ALA A 451 -18.37 17.42 -13.71
C ALA A 451 -19.29 18.12 -14.72
N GLY A 452 -20.43 17.49 -15.03
CA GLY A 452 -21.47 18.04 -15.88
C GLY A 452 -22.68 18.52 -15.09
N ALA A 453 -23.21 19.69 -15.42
CA ALA A 453 -24.47 20.16 -14.84
C ALA A 453 -25.18 21.19 -15.73
N GLY A 454 -26.52 21.14 -15.70
CA GLY A 454 -27.41 22.13 -16.33
C GLY A 454 -28.14 23.01 -15.32
N GLY A 455 -28.81 24.06 -15.80
CA GLY A 455 -29.60 24.99 -15.00
C GLY A 455 -28.72 25.81 -14.04
N ALA A 456 -28.94 25.69 -12.73
CA ALA A 456 -28.10 26.34 -11.72
C ALA A 456 -26.62 25.89 -11.78
N ALA A 457 -26.36 24.70 -12.33
CA ALA A 457 -25.04 24.20 -12.72
C ALA A 457 -23.89 24.30 -11.67
N HIS A 458 -24.21 24.33 -10.37
CA HIS A 458 -23.21 24.53 -9.30
C HIS A 458 -22.24 23.36 -9.06
N LEU A 459 -22.50 22.18 -9.64
CA LEU A 459 -21.75 20.95 -9.32
C LEU A 459 -20.22 21.10 -9.53
N PRO A 460 -19.72 21.57 -10.69
CA PRO A 460 -18.26 21.65 -10.90
C PRO A 460 -17.59 22.62 -9.92
N GLY A 461 -18.20 23.78 -9.69
CA GLY A 461 -17.66 24.78 -8.78
C GLY A 461 -17.60 24.30 -7.33
N MET A 462 -18.63 23.60 -6.87
CA MET A 462 -18.65 23.02 -5.52
C MET A 462 -17.61 21.91 -5.34
N VAL A 463 -17.41 21.05 -6.34
CA VAL A 463 -16.34 20.03 -6.29
C VAL A 463 -14.98 20.70 -6.21
N ALA A 464 -14.72 21.70 -7.08
CA ALA A 464 -13.44 22.41 -7.11
C ALA A 464 -13.12 23.11 -5.79
N ALA A 465 -14.13 23.58 -5.05
CA ALA A 465 -13.95 24.18 -3.74
C ALA A 465 -13.54 23.19 -2.64
N MET A 466 -13.70 21.88 -2.86
CA MET A 466 -13.53 20.83 -1.85
C MET A 466 -12.41 19.83 -2.16
N THR A 467 -11.74 19.98 -3.30
CA THR A 467 -10.67 19.07 -3.73
C THR A 467 -9.48 19.84 -4.30
N ALA A 468 -8.28 19.27 -4.14
CA ALA A 468 -7.07 19.79 -4.77
C ALA A 468 -6.89 19.26 -6.21
N LEU A 469 -7.72 18.31 -6.64
CA LEU A 469 -7.65 17.77 -7.99
C LEU A 469 -8.17 18.79 -9.02
N PRO A 470 -7.62 18.80 -10.25
CA PRO A 470 -8.21 19.51 -11.36
C PRO A 470 -9.67 19.10 -11.58
N VAL A 471 -10.54 20.11 -11.75
CA VAL A 471 -11.96 19.91 -12.08
C VAL A 471 -12.25 20.52 -13.44
N ILE A 472 -12.81 19.70 -14.33
CA ILE A 472 -13.25 20.07 -15.66
C ILE A 472 -14.77 20.22 -15.63
N GLY A 473 -15.25 21.41 -15.97
CA GLY A 473 -16.68 21.72 -15.96
C GLY A 473 -17.28 21.58 -17.36
N VAL A 474 -18.36 20.80 -17.48
CA VAL A 474 -19.14 20.65 -18.71
C VAL A 474 -20.49 21.35 -18.53
N PRO A 475 -20.69 22.54 -19.13
CA PRO A 475 -21.99 23.19 -19.13
C PRO A 475 -22.99 22.37 -19.93
N VAL A 476 -24.06 21.92 -19.30
CA VAL A 476 -25.13 21.17 -19.97
C VAL A 476 -26.23 22.15 -20.39
N LYS A 477 -26.66 22.04 -21.64
CA LYS A 477 -27.71 22.89 -22.21
C LYS A 477 -29.04 22.68 -21.48
N GLY A 478 -29.47 23.70 -20.74
CA GLY A 478 -30.81 23.78 -20.16
C GLY A 478 -31.86 24.33 -21.14
N SER A 479 -33.13 24.30 -20.75
CA SER A 479 -34.26 24.75 -21.58
C SER A 479 -34.46 26.26 -21.61
N SER A 480 -34.03 27.00 -20.59
CA SER A 480 -34.37 28.41 -20.42
C SER A 480 -33.44 29.39 -21.15
N LEU A 481 -32.15 29.06 -21.30
CA LEU A 481 -31.11 29.96 -21.83
C LEU A 481 -30.05 29.26 -22.70
N ASP A 482 -30.43 28.14 -23.33
CA ASP A 482 -29.57 27.35 -24.22
C ASP A 482 -28.20 26.95 -23.62
N GLY A 483 -28.09 26.89 -22.29
CA GLY A 483 -26.86 26.53 -21.57
C GLY A 483 -25.91 27.70 -21.28
N VAL A 484 -26.25 28.93 -21.68
CA VAL A 484 -25.45 30.13 -21.36
C VAL A 484 -25.43 30.39 -19.85
N ASP A 485 -26.56 30.14 -19.19
CA ASP A 485 -26.68 30.12 -17.73
C ASP A 485 -25.70 29.14 -17.09
N SER A 486 -25.65 27.91 -17.61
CA SER A 486 -24.74 26.87 -17.12
C SER A 486 -23.28 27.23 -17.39
N LEU A 487 -22.97 27.80 -18.56
CA LEU A 487 -21.63 28.25 -18.91
C LEU A 487 -21.16 29.34 -17.95
N HIS A 488 -21.98 30.38 -17.75
CA HIS A 488 -21.65 31.48 -16.83
C HIS A 488 -21.50 30.98 -15.39
N SER A 489 -22.37 30.08 -14.93
CA SER A 489 -22.28 29.48 -13.59
C SER A 489 -20.95 28.75 -13.37
N ILE A 490 -20.48 28.00 -14.37
CA ILE A 490 -19.27 27.18 -14.25
C ILE A 490 -17.99 27.97 -14.50
N VAL A 491 -17.99 28.94 -15.44
CA VAL A 491 -16.78 29.72 -15.79
C VAL A 491 -16.51 30.88 -14.83
N GLN A 492 -17.55 31.46 -14.22
CA GLN A 492 -17.42 32.63 -13.33
C GLN A 492 -17.10 32.21 -11.89
N MET A 493 -16.01 31.47 -11.71
CA MET A 493 -15.57 31.03 -10.38
C MET A 493 -14.85 32.15 -9.61
N PRO A 494 -15.01 32.21 -8.27
CA PRO A 494 -14.28 33.15 -7.44
C PRO A 494 -12.77 32.91 -7.50
N ARG A 495 -11.99 33.98 -7.24
CA ARG A 495 -10.53 33.92 -7.18
C ARG A 495 -10.08 32.80 -6.22
N GLY A 496 -9.21 31.92 -6.73
CA GLY A 496 -8.62 30.82 -5.95
C GLY A 496 -9.27 29.45 -6.16
N ILE A 497 -10.46 29.37 -6.75
CA ILE A 497 -11.16 28.09 -7.05
C ILE A 497 -11.36 27.93 -8.56
N PRO A 498 -10.31 27.64 -9.35
CA PRO A 498 -10.46 27.53 -10.80
C PRO A 498 -11.22 26.27 -11.21
N VAL A 499 -12.05 26.40 -12.25
CA VAL A 499 -12.65 25.27 -12.99
C VAL A 499 -12.23 25.38 -14.46
N ALA A 500 -11.77 24.27 -15.04
CA ALA A 500 -11.43 24.21 -16.45
C ALA A 500 -12.72 23.98 -17.27
N THR A 501 -13.39 25.06 -17.66
CA THR A 501 -14.69 25.00 -18.33
C THR A 501 -14.54 24.76 -19.84
N VAL A 502 -15.21 23.72 -20.36
CA VAL A 502 -15.32 23.47 -21.80
C VAL A 502 -16.57 24.11 -22.39
N ALA A 503 -16.71 24.05 -23.72
CA ALA A 503 -17.91 24.55 -24.41
C ALA A 503 -19.19 23.80 -23.97
N ILE A 504 -20.34 24.45 -24.15
CA ILE A 504 -21.66 23.88 -23.83
C ILE A 504 -21.84 22.53 -24.57
N ASN A 505 -22.32 21.53 -23.84
CA ASN A 505 -22.52 20.15 -24.28
C ASN A 505 -21.26 19.41 -24.77
N ASN A 506 -20.05 19.90 -24.49
CA ASN A 506 -18.84 19.34 -25.07
C ASN A 506 -18.14 18.33 -24.17
N GLY A 507 -18.80 17.19 -23.91
CA GLY A 507 -18.21 16.07 -23.16
C GLY A 507 -16.92 15.54 -23.80
N THR A 508 -16.82 15.53 -25.14
CA THR A 508 -15.63 15.09 -25.87
C THR A 508 -14.39 15.89 -25.47
N ASN A 509 -14.47 17.23 -25.49
CA ASN A 509 -13.34 18.07 -25.10
C ASN A 509 -13.02 17.95 -23.61
N ALA A 510 -14.01 17.67 -22.76
CA ALA A 510 -13.74 17.40 -21.36
C ALA A 510 -12.93 16.12 -21.15
N GLY A 511 -13.27 15.05 -21.88
CA GLY A 511 -12.47 13.83 -21.90
C GLY A 511 -11.05 14.07 -22.42
N LEU A 512 -10.89 14.80 -23.54
CA LEU A 512 -9.58 15.12 -24.10
C LEU A 512 -8.74 16.01 -23.17
N LEU A 513 -9.37 16.95 -22.48
CA LEU A 513 -8.70 17.80 -21.51
C LEU A 513 -8.26 17.00 -20.28
N ALA A 514 -9.06 16.03 -19.82
CA ALA A 514 -8.65 15.10 -18.78
C ALA A 514 -7.42 14.28 -19.21
N VAL A 515 -7.40 13.76 -20.44
CA VAL A 515 -6.23 13.07 -21.01
C VAL A 515 -4.99 13.97 -20.98
N ARG A 516 -5.11 15.24 -21.40
CA ARG A 516 -4.00 16.20 -21.39
C ARG A 516 -3.50 16.53 -19.99
N ILE A 517 -4.39 16.65 -19.01
CA ILE A 517 -4.04 16.84 -17.60
C ILE A 517 -3.24 15.64 -17.09
N LEU A 518 -3.68 14.42 -17.40
CA LEU A 518 -2.99 13.19 -16.99
C LEU A 518 -1.64 13.03 -17.69
N ALA A 519 -1.54 13.41 -18.97
CA ALA A 519 -0.33 13.32 -19.78
C ALA A 519 0.85 14.10 -19.17
N ALA A 520 0.60 15.13 -18.36
CA ALA A 520 1.65 15.84 -17.62
C ALA A 520 2.46 14.94 -16.66
N GLY A 521 1.89 13.82 -16.22
CA GLY A 521 2.56 12.84 -15.35
C GLY A 521 2.56 11.41 -15.88
N MET A 522 2.08 11.18 -17.10
CA MET A 522 1.97 9.85 -17.73
C MET A 522 2.44 9.94 -19.19
N PRO A 523 3.74 9.72 -19.46
CA PRO A 523 4.33 9.94 -20.79
C PRO A 523 3.61 9.21 -21.92
N ARG A 524 3.09 7.99 -21.67
CA ARG A 524 2.33 7.21 -22.66
C ARG A 524 1.14 7.97 -23.26
N LEU A 525 0.54 8.89 -22.50
CA LEU A 525 -0.64 9.64 -22.93
C LEU A 525 -0.27 10.82 -23.84
N VAL A 526 0.99 11.27 -23.81
CA VAL A 526 1.50 12.27 -24.77
C VAL A 526 1.53 11.64 -26.17
N ASP A 527 2.17 10.46 -26.29
CA ASP A 527 2.25 9.73 -27.56
C ASP A 527 0.86 9.35 -28.10
N ALA A 528 -0.03 8.90 -27.20
CA ALA A 528 -1.41 8.59 -27.57
C ALA A 528 -2.17 9.82 -28.07
N MET A 529 -1.95 11.00 -27.46
CA MET A 529 -2.58 12.25 -27.88
C MET A 529 -2.04 12.74 -29.23
N ASP A 530 -0.74 12.61 -29.47
CA ASP A 530 -0.14 12.95 -30.77
C ASP A 530 -0.69 12.06 -31.90
N ASN A 531 -0.88 10.76 -31.63
CA ASN A 531 -1.52 9.85 -32.59
C ASN A 531 -2.98 10.23 -32.82
N TYR A 532 -3.74 10.59 -31.77
CA TYR A 532 -5.10 11.08 -31.91
C TYR A 532 -5.19 12.33 -32.82
N LEU A 533 -4.25 13.27 -32.70
CA LEU A 533 -4.20 14.46 -33.54
C LEU A 533 -3.90 14.12 -35.01
N LYS A 534 -2.98 13.19 -35.27
CA LYS A 534 -2.67 12.70 -36.63
C LYS A 534 -3.87 11.97 -37.26
N ASP A 535 -4.61 11.20 -36.47
CA ASP A 535 -5.82 10.51 -36.93
C ASP A 535 -6.88 11.54 -37.37
N LEU A 536 -7.07 12.62 -36.60
CA LEU A 536 -8.00 13.70 -36.96
C LEU A 536 -7.58 14.40 -38.26
N GLU A 537 -6.30 14.71 -38.42
CA GLU A 537 -5.77 15.29 -39.66
C GLU A 537 -6.06 14.37 -40.85
N THR A 538 -5.77 13.07 -40.69
CA THR A 538 -6.02 12.05 -41.72
C THR A 538 -7.51 11.96 -42.07
N GLU A 539 -8.39 11.99 -41.07
CA GLU A 539 -9.85 11.97 -41.27
C GLU A 539 -10.32 13.19 -42.07
N VAL A 540 -9.83 14.39 -41.73
CA VAL A 540 -10.17 15.62 -42.44
C VAL A 540 -9.67 15.60 -43.87
N LEU A 541 -8.41 15.20 -44.09
CA LEU A 541 -7.84 15.06 -45.43
C LEU A 541 -8.63 14.02 -46.27
N GLY A 542 -9.05 12.92 -45.66
CA GLY A 542 -9.92 11.92 -46.30
C GLY A 542 -11.28 12.51 -46.71
N LYS A 543 -11.89 13.35 -45.87
CA LYS A 543 -13.13 14.08 -46.21
C LYS A 543 -12.92 15.08 -47.35
N VAL A 544 -11.78 15.78 -47.37
CA VAL A 544 -11.40 16.70 -48.45
C VAL A 544 -11.27 15.95 -49.78
N GLU A 545 -10.56 14.82 -49.80
CA GLU A 545 -10.41 14.01 -51.02
C GLU A 545 -11.74 13.41 -51.49
N GLN A 546 -12.57 12.95 -50.55
CA GLN A 546 -13.90 12.45 -50.90
C GLN A 546 -14.78 13.54 -51.48
N LEU A 547 -14.77 14.75 -50.90
CA LEU A 547 -15.50 15.91 -51.40
C LEU A 547 -15.05 16.29 -52.81
N LYS A 548 -13.74 16.28 -53.09
CA LYS A 548 -13.20 16.48 -54.45
C LYS A 548 -13.70 15.41 -55.42
N LYS A 549 -13.78 14.16 -54.97
CA LYS A 549 -14.15 13.01 -55.81
C LYS A 549 -15.63 13.00 -56.18
N VAL A 550 -16.54 13.29 -55.25
CA VAL A 550 -17.99 13.22 -55.49
C VAL A 550 -18.63 14.56 -55.86
N GLY A 551 -17.90 15.66 -55.64
CA GLY A 551 -18.42 17.02 -55.78
C GLY A 551 -19.30 17.43 -54.57
N TRP A 552 -19.40 18.73 -54.32
CA TRP A 552 -20.11 19.24 -53.14
C TRP A 552 -21.62 18.96 -53.15
N GLU A 553 -22.25 18.89 -54.33
CA GLU A 553 -23.68 18.60 -54.47
C GLU A 553 -24.05 17.16 -54.06
N ASN A 554 -23.14 16.21 -54.26
CA ASN A 554 -23.38 14.78 -53.97
C ASN A 554 -22.71 14.33 -52.65
N TYR A 555 -22.10 15.25 -51.90
CA TYR A 555 -21.42 14.91 -50.66
C TYR A 555 -22.42 14.75 -49.50
N SER A 556 -22.57 13.53 -49.01
CA SER A 556 -23.40 13.25 -47.84
C SER A 556 -22.63 13.50 -46.55
N VAL A 557 -23.13 14.43 -45.73
CA VAL A 557 -22.60 14.67 -44.39
C VAL A 557 -23.07 13.53 -43.47
N LYS A 558 -22.16 12.65 -43.07
CA LYS A 558 -22.41 11.75 -41.94
C LYS A 558 -22.58 12.60 -40.69
N LYS A 559 -23.80 12.60 -40.14
CA LYS A 559 -24.15 13.28 -38.88
C LYS A 559 -23.57 12.56 -37.67
#